data_AF-A0A349DDT3-F1
#
_entry.id   AF-A0A349DDT3-F1
#
_cell.length_a   1.000
_cell.length_b   1.000
_cell.length_c   1.000
_cell.angle_alpha   90.00
_cell.angle_beta   90.00
_cell.angle_gamma   90.00
#
_symmetry.space_group_name_H-M   'P 1'
#
loop_
_entity.id
_entity.type
_entity.pdbx_description
1 polymer ?
#
loop_
_entity_poly.entity_id
_entity_poly.type
_entity_poly.pdbx_seq_one_letter_code
_entity_poly.pdbx_strand_id
1 'polypeptide(L)'
;KKQQQTLLEYIEVGSITLIASTTENPYFYVYNAILSRSTVFEFKAVDPVDIVPAVKRAFGYLEEKRGLKFNIEDAAMKHISSACGGDVRKAINSVELCALSTKPDPNGIINITVETARSLTQRSAMKYDRNGDEHYDIVSAYQKSMRGSDPDAALHYLARLLDAGDLPSACRRLMVCACEDVGLAYPMIIPIVKAAVDAALMLGLPEARIPLADAVVLVCTSPKSISGISGIDAALDDIHKGKSGPIPRQLQNKHYDGADNPNKGQFYLYPHMYENHWVYQQYLPDAIKNAHYYEFSDNKMEQAAKAYWDKIKNKK
;
A
#
# COMPACT_ATOMS: atom_id res chain seq x y z
N LYS A 1 21.51 7.14 4.30
CA LYS A 1 21.64 8.63 4.41
C LYS A 1 23.08 9.06 4.69
N LYS A 2 23.71 8.71 5.82
CA LYS A 2 25.11 9.10 6.13
C LYS A 2 26.15 8.63 5.09
N GLN A 3 25.95 7.45 4.49
CA GLN A 3 26.81 6.92 3.43
C GLN A 3 26.74 7.70 2.10
N GLN A 4 25.59 8.31 1.77
CA GLN A 4 25.43 9.06 0.52
C GLN A 4 26.13 10.43 0.58
N GLN A 5 26.16 11.08 1.75
CA GLN A 5 26.83 12.37 1.93
C GLN A 5 28.33 12.30 1.63
N THR A 6 29.00 11.18 1.95
CA THR A 6 30.42 10.99 1.66
C THR A 6 30.74 11.07 0.16
N LEU A 7 29.79 10.78 -0.72
CA LEU A 7 30.01 10.83 -2.18
C LEU A 7 30.02 12.27 -2.72
N LEU A 8 29.43 13.24 -2.01
CA LEU A 8 29.28 14.62 -2.50
C LEU A 8 30.63 15.29 -2.74
N GLU A 9 31.57 15.16 -1.80
CA GLU A 9 32.90 15.77 -1.92
C GLU A 9 33.63 15.28 -3.18
N TYR A 10 33.53 13.99 -3.50
CA TYR A 10 34.18 13.41 -4.68
C TYR A 10 33.48 13.78 -5.99
N ILE A 11 32.16 13.97 -5.98
CA ILE A 11 31.39 14.43 -7.15
C ILE A 11 31.71 15.89 -7.45
N GLU A 12 31.79 16.74 -6.42
CA GLU A 12 32.03 18.18 -6.57
C GLU A 12 33.44 18.51 -7.05
N VAL A 13 34.45 17.77 -6.57
CA VAL A 13 35.85 17.94 -7.01
C VAL A 13 36.11 17.24 -8.35
N GLY A 14 35.13 16.50 -8.88
CA GLY A 14 35.26 15.79 -10.17
C GLY A 14 36.15 14.55 -10.12
N SER A 15 36.47 14.05 -8.91
CA SER A 15 37.30 12.87 -8.70
C SER A 15 36.61 11.57 -9.14
N ILE A 16 35.27 11.58 -9.23
CA ILE A 16 34.47 10.44 -9.71
C ILE A 16 33.36 10.90 -10.66
N THR A 17 32.95 10.02 -11.57
CA THR A 17 31.66 10.10 -12.27
C THR A 17 30.71 9.08 -11.64
N LEU A 18 29.66 9.55 -10.95
CA LEU A 18 28.69 8.66 -10.32
C LEU A 18 27.67 8.16 -11.35
N ILE A 19 27.66 6.83 -11.58
CA ILE A 19 26.57 6.15 -12.28
C ILE A 19 25.89 5.24 -11.26
N ALA A 20 24.62 5.52 -10.98
CA ALA A 20 23.80 4.77 -10.02
C ALA A 20 22.51 4.30 -10.69
N SER A 21 22.02 3.15 -10.23
CA SER A 21 20.75 2.57 -10.68
C SER A 21 19.88 2.23 -9.48
N THR A 22 18.58 2.46 -9.60
CA THR A 22 17.58 2.11 -8.58
C THR A 22 16.30 1.66 -9.27
N THR A 23 15.56 0.75 -8.65
CA THR A 23 14.19 0.42 -9.06
C THR A 23 13.16 1.34 -8.38
N GLU A 24 13.57 1.99 -7.29
CA GLU A 24 12.77 2.98 -6.55
C GLU A 24 12.72 4.34 -7.25
N ASN A 25 11.68 5.12 -6.96
CA ASN A 25 11.64 6.52 -7.34
C ASN A 25 12.76 7.32 -6.63
N PRO A 26 13.73 7.89 -7.40
CA PRO A 26 14.92 8.49 -6.83
C PRO A 26 14.63 9.73 -5.99
N TYR A 27 13.53 10.44 -6.22
CA TYR A 27 13.18 11.67 -5.49
C TYR A 27 12.79 11.42 -4.02
N PHE A 28 12.44 10.18 -3.65
CA PHE A 28 12.12 9.81 -2.27
C PHE A 28 13.32 9.29 -1.48
N TYR A 29 14.24 8.59 -2.16
CA TYR A 29 15.27 7.79 -1.50
C TYR A 29 16.70 8.30 -1.71
N VAL A 30 16.91 9.19 -2.70
CA VAL A 30 18.21 9.81 -2.96
C VAL A 30 18.24 11.22 -2.36
N TYR A 31 19.37 11.59 -1.75
CA TYR A 31 19.53 12.91 -1.16
C TYR A 31 19.52 14.01 -2.23
N ASN A 32 18.75 15.08 -2.01
CA ASN A 32 18.59 16.19 -2.97
C ASN A 32 19.92 16.79 -3.46
N ALA A 33 20.94 16.82 -2.62
CA ALA A 33 22.27 17.32 -3.01
C ALA A 33 22.91 16.48 -4.12
N ILE A 34 22.71 15.15 -4.12
CA ILE A 34 23.19 14.26 -5.18
C ILE A 34 22.33 14.46 -6.44
N LEU A 35 21.01 14.51 -6.29
CA LEU A 35 20.07 14.71 -7.40
C LEU A 35 20.35 16.02 -8.15
N SER A 36 20.67 17.11 -7.43
CA SER A 36 21.02 18.39 -8.07
C SER A 36 22.30 18.36 -8.91
N ARG A 37 23.14 17.32 -8.76
CA ARG A 37 24.42 17.12 -9.46
C ARG A 37 24.36 15.91 -10.40
N SER A 38 23.19 15.32 -10.61
CA SER A 38 23.00 14.09 -11.38
C SER A 38 21.86 14.25 -12.37
N THR A 39 22.01 13.69 -13.56
CA THR A 39 20.91 13.57 -14.52
C THR A 39 20.14 12.28 -14.25
N VAL A 40 18.83 12.40 -14.03
CA VAL A 40 17.96 11.24 -13.81
C VAL A 40 17.42 10.75 -15.15
N PHE A 41 17.68 9.49 -15.46
CA PHE A 41 17.12 8.80 -16.62
C PHE A 41 16.15 7.73 -16.17
N GLU A 42 14.93 7.77 -16.70
CA GLU A 42 13.95 6.71 -16.51
C GLU A 42 14.19 5.61 -17.54
N PHE A 43 14.37 4.38 -17.06
CA PHE A 43 14.43 3.20 -17.92
C PHE A 43 13.10 2.45 -17.84
N LYS A 44 12.48 2.24 -18.99
CA LYS A 44 11.25 1.45 -19.09
C LYS A 44 11.58 -0.02 -19.26
N ALA A 45 10.66 -0.85 -18.82
CA ALA A 45 10.73 -2.28 -19.10
C ALA A 45 10.77 -2.52 -20.61
N VAL A 46 11.59 -3.48 -21.02
CA VAL A 46 11.80 -3.81 -22.44
C VAL A 46 10.60 -4.61 -22.95
N ASP A 47 10.13 -4.29 -24.16
CA ASP A 47 9.06 -5.08 -24.78
C ASP A 47 9.57 -6.50 -25.09
N PRO A 48 8.76 -7.56 -24.93
CA PRO A 48 9.15 -8.91 -25.28
C PRO A 48 9.78 -9.04 -26.68
N VAL A 49 9.34 -8.25 -27.68
CA VAL A 49 9.93 -8.29 -29.03
C VAL A 49 11.39 -7.83 -29.04
N ASP A 50 11.71 -6.83 -28.22
CA ASP A 50 13.04 -6.22 -28.13
C ASP A 50 14.00 -7.05 -27.25
N ILE A 51 13.47 -8.00 -26.48
CA ILE A 51 14.26 -8.96 -25.69
C ILE A 51 14.73 -10.15 -26.52
N VAL A 52 14.01 -10.51 -27.59
CA VAL A 52 14.39 -11.62 -28.48
C VAL A 52 15.84 -11.50 -28.99
N PRO A 53 16.33 -10.33 -29.46
CA PRO A 53 17.73 -10.14 -29.81
C PRO A 53 18.71 -10.44 -28.66
N ALA A 54 18.36 -10.09 -27.41
CA ALA A 54 19.21 -10.38 -26.25
C ALA A 54 19.26 -11.88 -25.95
N VAL A 55 18.13 -12.58 -26.06
CA VAL A 55 18.05 -14.05 -25.94
C VAL A 55 18.90 -14.73 -27.01
N LYS A 56 18.80 -14.30 -28.27
CA LYS A 56 19.62 -14.81 -29.38
C LYS A 56 21.12 -14.61 -29.12
N ARG A 57 21.52 -13.42 -28.66
CA ARG A 57 22.91 -13.13 -28.29
C ARG A 57 23.40 -14.02 -27.14
N ALA A 58 22.56 -14.29 -26.14
CA ALA A 58 22.94 -15.14 -25.01
C ALA A 58 23.21 -16.59 -25.43
N PHE A 59 22.37 -17.16 -26.29
CA PHE A 59 22.64 -18.49 -26.86
C PHE A 59 23.92 -18.50 -27.71
N GLY A 60 24.09 -17.54 -28.62
CA GLY A 60 25.30 -17.44 -29.44
C GLY A 60 26.58 -17.27 -28.61
N TYR A 61 26.51 -16.54 -27.50
CA TYR A 61 27.63 -16.42 -26.56
C TYR A 61 28.00 -17.77 -25.91
N LEU A 62 27.00 -18.58 -25.56
CA LEU A 62 27.24 -19.92 -25.01
C LEU A 62 27.82 -20.88 -26.07
N GLU A 63 27.42 -20.76 -27.34
CA GLU A 63 28.04 -21.51 -28.44
C GLU A 63 29.52 -21.16 -28.58
N GLU A 64 29.84 -19.86 -28.62
CA GLU A 64 31.22 -19.39 -28.77
C GLU A 64 32.11 -19.74 -27.57
N LYS A 65 31.64 -19.48 -26.34
CA LYS A 65 32.46 -19.62 -25.13
C LYS A 65 32.52 -21.02 -24.55
N ARG A 66 31.46 -21.82 -24.72
CA ARG A 66 31.37 -23.17 -24.15
C ARG A 66 31.41 -24.27 -25.21
N GLY A 67 31.48 -23.93 -26.50
CA GLY A 67 31.50 -24.90 -27.59
C GLY A 67 30.20 -25.71 -27.72
N LEU A 68 29.11 -25.19 -27.16
CA LEU A 68 27.79 -25.82 -27.24
C LEU A 68 27.19 -25.60 -28.63
N LYS A 69 26.26 -26.47 -29.02
CA LYS A 69 25.46 -26.29 -30.24
C LYS A 69 24.00 -26.33 -29.87
N PHE A 70 23.23 -25.31 -30.25
CA PHE A 70 21.81 -25.27 -29.95
C PHE A 70 20.97 -25.38 -31.22
N ASN A 71 19.85 -26.09 -31.10
CA ASN A 71 18.74 -25.99 -32.02
C ASN A 71 17.55 -25.41 -31.23
N ILE A 72 17.16 -24.18 -31.56
CA ILE A 72 16.25 -23.38 -30.72
C ILE A 72 14.98 -23.09 -31.52
N GLU A 73 13.82 -23.46 -30.97
CA GLU A 73 12.55 -23.08 -31.58
C GLU A 73 12.29 -21.58 -31.43
N ASP A 74 11.75 -20.95 -32.48
CA ASP A 74 11.30 -19.55 -32.41
C ASP A 74 10.27 -19.32 -31.31
N ALA A 75 9.40 -20.32 -31.06
CA ALA A 75 8.42 -20.29 -30.00
C ALA A 75 9.08 -20.28 -28.60
N ALA A 76 10.19 -20.99 -28.42
CA ALA A 76 10.95 -21.00 -27.18
C ALA A 76 11.59 -19.62 -26.91
N MET A 77 12.21 -19.00 -27.93
CA MET A 77 12.78 -17.66 -27.79
C MET A 77 11.73 -16.61 -27.43
N LYS A 78 10.57 -16.65 -28.10
CA LYS A 78 9.44 -15.77 -27.78
C LYS A 78 8.93 -16.03 -26.37
N HIS A 79 8.85 -17.29 -25.96
CA HIS A 79 8.41 -17.64 -24.62
C HIS A 79 9.34 -17.10 -23.53
N ILE A 80 10.65 -17.34 -23.63
CA ILE A 80 11.66 -16.81 -22.70
C ILE A 80 11.56 -15.27 -22.61
N SER A 81 11.45 -14.62 -23.76
CA SER A 81 11.35 -13.15 -23.85
C SER A 81 10.06 -12.62 -23.18
N SER A 82 8.94 -13.32 -23.33
CA SER A 82 7.68 -12.95 -22.67
C SER A 82 7.67 -13.24 -21.17
N ALA A 83 8.26 -14.37 -20.74
CA ALA A 83 8.19 -14.87 -19.38
C ALA A 83 9.01 -14.03 -18.39
N CYS A 84 9.98 -13.26 -18.87
CA CYS A 84 10.88 -12.46 -18.04
C CYS A 84 10.28 -11.11 -17.58
N GLY A 85 9.08 -10.74 -18.07
CA GLY A 85 8.39 -9.53 -17.62
C GLY A 85 9.16 -8.23 -17.89
N GLY A 86 9.94 -8.15 -18.96
CA GLY A 86 10.72 -6.96 -19.31
C GLY A 86 12.12 -6.88 -18.70
N ASP A 87 12.52 -7.86 -17.88
CA ASP A 87 13.86 -7.97 -17.28
C ASP A 87 14.77 -8.85 -18.15
N VAL A 88 15.68 -8.21 -18.89
CA VAL A 88 16.66 -8.88 -19.76
C VAL A 88 17.58 -9.82 -18.98
N ARG A 89 17.91 -9.50 -17.71
CA ARG A 89 18.77 -10.36 -16.89
C ARG A 89 18.07 -11.69 -16.62
N LYS A 90 16.77 -11.68 -16.31
CA LYS A 90 15.98 -12.89 -16.13
C LYS A 90 15.91 -13.72 -17.41
N ALA A 91 15.73 -13.08 -18.57
CA ALA A 91 15.74 -13.77 -19.86
C ALA A 91 17.08 -14.51 -20.08
N ILE A 92 18.21 -13.85 -19.82
CA ILE A 92 19.55 -14.46 -19.94
C ILE A 92 19.73 -15.62 -18.93
N ASN A 93 19.27 -15.46 -17.69
CA ASN A 93 19.31 -16.56 -16.71
C ASN A 93 18.48 -17.76 -17.15
N SER A 94 17.30 -17.53 -17.76
CA SER A 94 16.49 -18.61 -18.34
C SER A 94 17.19 -19.30 -19.50
N VAL A 95 17.92 -18.56 -20.35
CA VAL A 95 18.77 -19.14 -21.41
C VAL A 95 19.85 -20.04 -20.82
N GLU A 96 20.57 -19.57 -19.82
CA GLU A 96 21.61 -20.38 -19.16
C GLU A 96 21.01 -21.64 -18.53
N LEU A 97 19.86 -21.53 -17.86
CA LEU A 97 19.19 -22.67 -17.26
C LEU A 97 18.72 -23.68 -18.31
N CYS A 98 18.18 -23.21 -19.44
CA CYS A 98 17.81 -24.06 -20.58
C CYS A 98 19.02 -24.83 -21.12
N ALA A 99 20.16 -24.13 -21.28
CA ALA A 99 21.40 -24.73 -21.76
C ALA A 99 21.99 -25.76 -20.79
N LEU A 100 21.96 -25.49 -19.49
CA LEU A 100 22.54 -26.38 -18.46
C LEU A 100 21.67 -27.59 -18.13
N SER A 101 20.34 -27.45 -18.26
CA SER A 101 19.39 -28.47 -17.83
C SER A 101 18.97 -29.43 -18.95
N THR A 102 19.23 -29.07 -20.20
CA THR A 102 18.85 -29.88 -21.36
C THR A 102 20.02 -30.72 -21.83
N LYS A 103 19.85 -32.05 -21.84
CA LYS A 103 20.90 -32.96 -22.33
C LYS A 103 21.07 -32.85 -23.85
N PRO A 104 22.30 -32.87 -24.37
CA PRO A 104 22.53 -32.97 -25.80
C PRO A 104 21.97 -34.27 -26.37
N ASP A 105 21.56 -34.22 -27.64
CA ASP A 105 21.19 -35.40 -28.43
C ASP A 105 22.44 -36.23 -28.83
N PRO A 106 22.29 -37.37 -29.54
CA PRO A 106 23.41 -38.19 -29.98
C PRO A 106 24.42 -37.46 -30.90
N ASN A 107 24.04 -36.35 -31.53
CA ASN A 107 24.90 -35.52 -32.37
C ASN A 107 25.56 -34.38 -31.58
N GLY A 108 25.34 -34.32 -30.27
CA GLY A 108 25.86 -33.26 -29.40
C GLY A 108 25.09 -31.95 -29.51
N ILE A 109 23.87 -31.95 -30.05
CA ILE A 109 23.02 -30.75 -30.21
C ILE A 109 22.02 -30.67 -29.06
N ILE A 110 21.94 -29.50 -28.43
CA ILE A 110 20.97 -29.21 -27.37
C ILE A 110 19.70 -28.62 -28.01
N ASN A 111 18.60 -29.38 -27.94
CA ASN A 111 17.31 -28.98 -28.52
C ASN A 111 16.47 -28.21 -27.49
N ILE A 112 16.28 -26.90 -27.72
CA ILE A 112 15.49 -26.03 -26.85
C ILE A 112 14.09 -25.83 -27.45
N THR A 113 13.11 -26.59 -26.92
CA THR A 113 11.70 -26.47 -27.29
C THR A 113 10.94 -25.49 -26.41
N VAL A 114 9.73 -25.12 -26.81
CA VAL A 114 8.86 -24.27 -26.00
C VAL A 114 8.48 -24.92 -24.65
N GLU A 115 8.37 -26.24 -24.56
CA GLU A 115 8.12 -26.97 -23.32
C GLU A 115 9.31 -26.91 -22.36
N THR A 116 10.52 -27.08 -22.89
CA THR A 116 11.77 -26.90 -22.13
C THR A 116 11.85 -25.47 -21.59
N ALA A 117 11.57 -24.48 -22.44
CA ALA A 117 11.52 -23.09 -22.00
C ALA A 117 10.46 -22.90 -20.89
N ARG A 118 9.23 -23.37 -21.08
CA ARG A 118 8.13 -23.25 -20.09
C ARG A 118 8.45 -23.87 -18.74
N SER A 119 9.06 -25.05 -18.75
CA SER A 119 9.39 -25.79 -17.51
C SER A 119 10.53 -25.15 -16.72
N LEU A 120 11.42 -24.43 -17.40
CA LEU A 120 12.62 -23.82 -16.81
C LEU A 120 12.51 -22.31 -16.61
N THR A 121 11.59 -21.63 -17.29
CA THR A 121 11.26 -20.25 -17.00
C THR A 121 10.39 -20.21 -15.75
N GLN A 122 10.89 -19.62 -14.66
CA GLN A 122 10.01 -19.12 -13.61
C GLN A 122 9.04 -18.14 -14.28
N ARG A 123 7.74 -18.42 -14.24
CA ARG A 123 6.75 -17.39 -14.59
C ARG A 123 7.09 -16.18 -13.74
N SER A 124 7.33 -15.04 -14.38
CA SER A 124 7.23 -13.77 -13.66
C SER A 124 5.83 -13.78 -13.06
N ALA A 125 5.73 -13.96 -11.74
CA ALA A 125 4.69 -13.27 -10.99
C ALA A 125 4.67 -11.86 -11.57
N MET A 126 3.52 -11.43 -12.12
CA MET A 126 3.33 -10.11 -12.74
C MET A 126 4.26 -9.10 -12.09
N LYS A 127 5.02 -8.29 -12.84
CA LYS A 127 5.95 -7.24 -12.38
C LYS A 127 5.54 -6.61 -11.05
N TYR A 128 5.79 -7.31 -9.97
CA TYR A 128 5.40 -6.89 -8.65
C TYR A 128 6.68 -6.48 -8.01
N ASP A 129 7.14 -5.31 -8.43
CA ASP A 129 8.07 -4.60 -7.61
C ASP A 129 7.26 -4.05 -6.43
N ARG A 130 7.42 -4.68 -5.27
CA ARG A 130 6.77 -4.29 -4.02
C ARG A 130 7.00 -2.81 -3.67
N ASN A 131 8.02 -2.19 -4.28
CA ASN A 131 8.36 -0.80 -4.08
C ASN A 131 8.26 0.06 -5.36
N GLY A 132 7.80 -0.51 -6.49
CA GLY A 132 7.61 0.22 -7.75
C GLY A 132 6.23 0.87 -7.87
N ASP A 133 6.07 1.76 -8.84
CA ASP A 133 4.82 2.49 -9.09
C ASP A 133 3.62 1.55 -9.34
N GLU A 134 3.83 0.40 -10.02
CA GLU A 134 2.77 -0.59 -10.26
C GLU A 134 2.19 -1.20 -8.96
N HIS A 135 2.98 -1.33 -7.88
CA HIS A 135 2.47 -1.77 -6.58
C HIS A 135 1.48 -0.77 -6.01
N TYR A 136 1.85 0.51 -6.03
CA TYR A 136 0.99 1.60 -5.55
C TYR A 136 -0.28 1.70 -6.36
N ASP A 137 -0.22 1.49 -7.68
CA ASP A 137 -1.39 1.45 -8.55
C ASP A 137 -2.32 0.29 -8.22
N ILE A 138 -1.81 -0.92 -7.96
CA ILE A 138 -2.66 -2.06 -7.56
C ILE A 138 -3.32 -1.79 -6.21
N VAL A 139 -2.58 -1.31 -5.21
CA VAL A 139 -3.14 -0.98 -3.87
C VAL A 139 -4.16 0.16 -3.96
N SER A 140 -3.89 1.15 -4.81
CA SER A 140 -4.79 2.27 -5.10
C SER A 140 -6.08 1.81 -5.77
N ALA A 141 -5.98 0.94 -6.77
CA ALA A 141 -7.13 0.36 -7.45
C ALA A 141 -7.94 -0.55 -6.51
N TYR A 142 -7.27 -1.37 -5.70
CA TYR A 142 -7.90 -2.19 -4.66
C TYR A 142 -8.75 -1.37 -3.69
N GLN A 143 -8.21 -0.26 -3.17
CA GLN A 143 -8.98 0.67 -2.33
C GLN A 143 -10.15 1.30 -3.07
N LYS A 144 -9.90 1.82 -4.28
CA LYS A 144 -10.94 2.50 -5.07
C LYS A 144 -12.09 1.57 -5.43
N SER A 145 -11.83 0.31 -5.72
CA SER A 145 -12.87 -0.69 -5.95
C SER A 145 -13.71 -0.95 -4.69
N MET A 146 -13.07 -1.11 -3.53
CA MET A 146 -13.81 -1.27 -2.26
C MET A 146 -14.65 -0.04 -1.91
N ARG A 147 -14.08 1.15 -2.05
CA ARG A 147 -14.78 2.44 -1.87
C ARG A 147 -15.94 2.59 -2.85
N GLY A 148 -15.71 2.24 -4.11
CA GLY A 148 -16.67 2.30 -5.20
C GLY A 148 -17.72 1.19 -5.18
N SER A 149 -17.72 0.32 -4.16
CA SER A 149 -18.68 -0.79 -4.04
C SER A 149 -18.64 -1.79 -5.20
N ASP A 150 -17.47 -2.01 -5.79
CA ASP A 150 -17.25 -3.01 -6.85
C ASP A 150 -16.50 -4.24 -6.28
N PRO A 151 -17.22 -5.30 -5.86
CA PRO A 151 -16.61 -6.49 -5.28
C PRO A 151 -15.79 -7.28 -6.30
N ASP A 152 -16.18 -7.29 -7.58
CA ASP A 152 -15.50 -8.06 -8.62
C ASP A 152 -14.11 -7.46 -8.90
N ALA A 153 -14.06 -6.14 -9.07
CA ALA A 153 -12.79 -5.43 -9.25
C ALA A 153 -11.92 -5.51 -7.98
N ALA A 154 -12.51 -5.37 -6.79
CA ALA A 154 -11.76 -5.47 -5.55
C ALA A 154 -11.14 -6.86 -5.34
N LEU A 155 -11.88 -7.93 -5.63
CA LEU A 155 -11.37 -9.31 -5.61
C LEU A 155 -10.28 -9.53 -6.66
N HIS A 156 -10.42 -8.95 -7.86
CA HIS A 156 -9.38 -9.01 -8.88
C HIS A 156 -8.07 -8.37 -8.40
N TYR A 157 -8.13 -7.18 -7.80
CA TYR A 157 -6.92 -6.52 -7.27
C TYR A 157 -6.37 -7.22 -6.03
N LEU A 158 -7.22 -7.79 -5.16
CA LEU A 158 -6.77 -8.68 -4.09
C LEU A 158 -5.98 -9.86 -4.66
N ALA A 159 -6.51 -10.56 -5.67
CA ALA A 159 -5.84 -11.69 -6.29
C ALA A 159 -4.46 -11.30 -6.86
N ARG A 160 -4.35 -10.12 -7.50
CA ARG A 160 -3.06 -9.60 -7.97
C ARG A 160 -2.06 -9.34 -6.84
N LEU A 161 -2.51 -8.80 -5.70
CA LEU A 161 -1.66 -8.59 -4.52
C LEU A 161 -1.19 -9.92 -3.91
N LEU A 162 -2.06 -10.92 -3.85
CA LEU A 162 -1.75 -12.22 -3.25
C LEU A 162 -0.88 -13.11 -4.16
N ASP A 163 -1.11 -13.09 -5.48
CA ASP A 163 -0.26 -13.78 -6.47
C ASP A 163 1.18 -13.24 -6.45
N ALA A 164 1.31 -11.94 -6.19
CA ALA A 164 2.57 -11.26 -5.92
C ALA A 164 3.20 -11.54 -4.54
N GLY A 165 2.50 -12.24 -3.65
CA GLY A 165 2.97 -12.55 -2.30
C GLY A 165 2.92 -11.38 -1.29
N ASP A 166 2.26 -10.27 -1.60
CA ASP A 166 2.19 -9.11 -0.68
C ASP A 166 0.92 -9.09 0.17
N LEU A 167 0.80 -10.16 0.95
CA LEU A 167 -0.22 -10.28 1.99
C LEU A 167 -0.25 -9.06 2.94
N PRO A 168 0.88 -8.50 3.42
CA PRO A 168 0.84 -7.35 4.33
C PRO A 168 0.16 -6.11 3.74
N SER A 169 0.38 -5.79 2.47
CA SER A 169 -0.27 -4.62 1.85
C SER A 169 -1.76 -4.81 1.64
N ALA A 170 -2.19 -6.03 1.25
CA ALA A 170 -3.61 -6.37 1.16
C ALA A 170 -4.31 -6.22 2.52
N CYS A 171 -3.72 -6.78 3.59
CA CYS A 171 -4.25 -6.71 4.95
C CYS A 171 -4.33 -5.26 5.48
N ARG A 172 -3.24 -4.49 5.34
CA ARG A 172 -3.22 -3.09 5.81
C ARG A 172 -4.25 -2.25 5.08
N ARG A 173 -4.35 -2.39 3.75
CA ARG A 173 -5.28 -1.57 2.97
C ARG A 173 -6.73 -1.92 3.26
N LEU A 174 -7.03 -3.19 3.48
CA LEU A 174 -8.37 -3.64 3.86
C LEU A 174 -8.82 -3.04 5.20
N MET A 175 -7.95 -3.01 6.21
CA MET A 175 -8.25 -2.35 7.50
C MET A 175 -8.47 -0.85 7.34
N VAL A 176 -7.70 -0.18 6.47
CA VAL A 176 -7.92 1.24 6.13
C VAL A 176 -9.32 1.42 5.57
N CYS A 177 -9.73 0.64 4.58
CA CYS A 177 -11.05 0.79 3.93
C CYS A 177 -12.21 0.49 4.90
N ALA A 178 -12.02 -0.43 5.84
CA ALA A 178 -13.01 -0.71 6.88
C ALA A 178 -13.28 0.54 7.76
N CYS A 179 -12.24 1.29 8.12
CA CYS A 179 -12.36 2.49 8.96
C CYS A 179 -12.71 3.75 8.16
N GLU A 180 -12.08 3.94 7.00
CA GLU A 180 -12.15 5.15 6.17
C GLU A 180 -13.43 5.19 5.33
N ASP A 181 -13.77 4.07 4.66
CA ASP A 181 -14.80 4.06 3.62
C ASP A 181 -16.15 3.51 4.13
N VAL A 182 -16.15 2.66 5.16
CA VAL A 182 -17.37 2.12 5.80
C VAL A 182 -17.60 2.79 7.16
N GLY A 183 -16.62 2.70 8.06
CA GLY A 183 -16.59 3.43 9.32
C GLY A 183 -17.89 3.29 10.14
N LEU A 184 -18.50 4.44 10.44
CA LEU A 184 -19.69 4.52 11.29
C LEU A 184 -20.98 4.09 10.59
N ALA A 185 -20.97 3.90 9.26
CA ALA A 185 -22.12 3.36 8.55
C ALA A 185 -22.41 1.91 8.91
N TYR A 186 -21.38 1.14 9.25
CA TYR A 186 -21.48 -0.20 9.83
C TYR A 186 -20.32 -0.47 10.79
N PRO A 187 -20.40 -0.02 12.06
CA PRO A 187 -19.26 -0.04 12.99
C PRO A 187 -18.66 -1.44 13.25
N MET A 188 -19.47 -2.49 13.12
CA MET A 188 -19.00 -3.89 13.25
C MET A 188 -18.05 -4.32 12.13
N ILE A 189 -17.93 -3.55 11.03
CA ILE A 189 -16.96 -3.81 9.98
C ILE A 189 -15.53 -3.84 10.53
N ILE A 190 -15.19 -2.97 11.48
CA ILE A 190 -13.83 -2.81 12.01
C ILE A 190 -13.37 -4.10 12.70
N PRO A 191 -14.07 -4.64 13.72
CA PRO A 191 -13.67 -5.89 14.36
C PRO A 191 -13.78 -7.10 13.43
N ILE A 192 -14.75 -7.15 12.50
CA ILE A 192 -14.89 -8.27 11.56
C ILE A 192 -13.68 -8.32 10.60
N VAL A 193 -13.35 -7.18 9.99
CA VAL A 193 -12.20 -7.08 9.09
C VAL A 193 -10.90 -7.35 9.85
N LYS A 194 -10.76 -6.87 11.09
CA LYS A 194 -9.59 -7.19 11.92
C LYS A 194 -9.45 -8.69 12.15
N ALA A 195 -10.54 -9.38 12.49
CA ALA A 195 -10.53 -10.83 12.69
C ALA A 195 -10.17 -11.59 11.40
N ALA A 196 -10.68 -11.16 10.25
CA ALA A 196 -10.33 -11.74 8.95
C ALA A 196 -8.84 -11.54 8.62
N VAL A 197 -8.28 -10.36 8.90
CA VAL A 197 -6.85 -10.08 8.74
C VAL A 197 -6.01 -10.92 9.69
N ASP A 198 -6.42 -11.08 10.95
CA ASP A 198 -5.70 -11.92 11.91
C ASP A 198 -5.70 -13.38 11.48
N ALA A 199 -6.86 -13.91 11.05
CA ALA A 199 -6.95 -15.24 10.47
C ALA A 199 -6.03 -15.40 9.25
N ALA A 200 -6.02 -14.42 8.34
CA ALA A 200 -5.17 -14.43 7.16
C ALA A 200 -3.67 -14.49 7.53
N LEU A 201 -3.24 -13.71 8.51
CA LEU A 201 -1.85 -13.69 8.97
C LEU A 201 -1.46 -14.98 9.71
N MET A 202 -2.39 -15.59 10.46
CA MET A 202 -2.16 -16.86 11.15
C MET A 202 -2.08 -18.05 10.20
N LEU A 203 -2.89 -18.04 9.14
CA LEU A 203 -2.94 -19.12 8.15
C LEU A 203 -1.79 -19.06 7.15
N GLY A 204 -1.44 -17.85 6.69
CA GLY A 204 -0.49 -17.68 5.59
C GLY A 204 -1.07 -18.07 4.23
N LEU A 205 -0.31 -17.86 3.15
CA LEU A 205 -0.73 -18.21 1.80
C LEU A 205 -0.54 -19.72 1.54
N PRO A 206 -1.46 -20.37 0.81
CA PRO A 206 -2.58 -19.78 0.06
C PRO A 206 -3.88 -19.56 0.86
N GLU A 207 -4.08 -20.17 2.03
CA GLU A 207 -5.34 -20.14 2.80
C GLU A 207 -5.77 -18.73 3.24
N ALA A 208 -4.82 -17.82 3.45
CA ALA A 208 -5.05 -16.42 3.79
C ALA A 208 -6.00 -15.69 2.81
N ARG A 209 -6.07 -16.14 1.56
CA ARG A 209 -6.96 -15.55 0.55
C ARG A 209 -8.45 -15.66 0.92
N ILE A 210 -8.83 -16.69 1.68
CA ILE A 210 -10.23 -17.01 1.98
C ILE A 210 -10.85 -15.97 2.92
N PRO A 211 -10.33 -15.75 4.15
CA PRO A 211 -10.89 -14.72 5.04
C PRO A 211 -10.75 -13.31 4.45
N LEU A 212 -9.71 -13.04 3.66
CA LEU A 212 -9.55 -11.75 2.99
C LEU A 212 -10.62 -11.52 1.91
N ALA A 213 -10.97 -12.54 1.12
CA ALA A 213 -12.02 -12.43 0.12
C ALA A 213 -13.38 -12.10 0.77
N ASP A 214 -13.74 -12.79 1.85
CA ASP A 214 -14.98 -12.54 2.59
C ASP A 214 -15.04 -11.10 3.12
N ALA A 215 -13.94 -10.64 3.72
CA ALA A 215 -13.84 -9.29 4.25
C ALA A 215 -13.86 -8.20 3.16
N VAL A 216 -13.23 -8.43 2.01
CA VAL A 216 -13.29 -7.52 0.86
C VAL A 216 -14.73 -7.36 0.36
N VAL A 217 -15.44 -8.47 0.15
CA VAL A 217 -16.84 -8.44 -0.30
C VAL A 217 -17.72 -7.73 0.73
N LEU A 218 -17.48 -7.97 2.02
CA LEU A 218 -18.20 -7.29 3.09
C LEU A 218 -17.98 -5.77 3.06
N VAL A 219 -16.74 -5.29 2.87
CA VAL A 219 -16.45 -3.85 2.73
C VAL A 219 -17.14 -3.27 1.49
N CYS A 220 -17.09 -3.97 0.35
CA CYS A 220 -17.71 -3.52 -0.91
C CYS A 220 -19.23 -3.37 -0.76
N THR A 221 -19.88 -4.32 -0.10
CA THR A 221 -21.35 -4.37 0.03
C THR A 221 -21.91 -3.60 1.24
N SER A 222 -21.05 -3.15 2.17
CA SER A 222 -21.47 -2.34 3.31
C SER A 222 -21.84 -0.90 2.92
N PRO A 223 -22.75 -0.23 3.64
CA PRO A 223 -23.01 1.20 3.46
C PRO A 223 -21.72 2.01 3.69
N LYS A 224 -21.55 3.11 2.96
CA LYS A 224 -20.32 3.91 2.98
C LYS A 224 -20.47 5.13 3.87
N SER A 225 -19.42 5.49 4.59
CA SER A 225 -19.33 6.75 5.32
C SER A 225 -17.88 7.12 5.61
N ILE A 226 -17.57 8.38 5.31
CA ILE A 226 -16.30 9.03 5.62
C ILE A 226 -16.43 10.01 6.80
N SER A 227 -17.54 10.00 7.54
CA SER A 227 -17.84 11.02 8.57
C SER A 227 -16.78 11.05 9.69
N GLY A 228 -16.28 9.88 10.08
CA GLY A 228 -15.20 9.77 11.06
C GLY A 228 -13.87 10.36 10.59
N ILE A 229 -13.39 9.95 9.40
CA ILE A 229 -12.12 10.45 8.84
C ILE A 229 -12.20 11.95 8.51
N SER A 230 -13.31 12.40 7.94
CA SER A 230 -13.54 13.82 7.63
C SER A 230 -13.50 14.68 8.90
N GLY A 231 -14.07 14.18 10.01
CA GLY A 231 -14.07 14.91 11.28
C GLY A 231 -12.70 15.03 11.92
N ILE A 232 -11.87 13.98 11.90
CA ILE A 232 -10.50 14.09 12.44
C ILE A 232 -9.61 14.94 11.54
N ASP A 233 -9.75 14.85 10.21
CA ASP A 233 -8.97 15.66 9.27
C ASP A 233 -9.30 17.16 9.41
N ALA A 234 -10.57 17.51 9.60
CA ALA A 234 -10.99 18.89 9.87
C ALA A 234 -10.42 19.43 11.20
N ALA A 235 -10.41 18.60 12.26
CA ALA A 235 -9.82 18.99 13.54
C ALA A 235 -8.29 19.16 13.46
N LEU A 236 -7.60 18.27 12.72
CA LEU A 236 -6.16 18.37 12.48
C LEU A 236 -5.80 19.62 11.67
N ASP A 237 -6.60 19.96 10.66
CA ASP A 237 -6.42 21.18 9.88
C ASP A 237 -6.51 22.45 10.74
N ASP A 238 -7.46 22.52 11.66
CA ASP A 238 -7.56 23.65 12.61
C ASP A 238 -6.35 23.71 13.55
N ILE A 239 -5.84 22.56 14.03
CA ILE A 239 -4.60 22.50 14.82
C ILE A 239 -3.41 23.03 14.02
N HIS A 240 -3.25 22.60 12.76
CA HIS A 240 -2.17 23.07 11.89
C HIS A 240 -2.25 24.57 11.58
N LYS A 241 -3.46 25.14 11.59
CA LYS A 241 -3.72 26.58 11.46
C LYS A 241 -3.56 27.36 12.78
N GLY A 242 -3.16 26.69 13.86
CA GLY A 242 -2.97 27.31 15.18
C GLY A 242 -4.29 27.60 15.93
N LYS A 243 -5.41 27.03 15.49
CA LYS A 243 -6.71 27.16 16.16
C LYS A 243 -6.92 26.02 17.16
N SER A 244 -6.40 26.19 18.36
CA SER A 244 -6.56 25.21 19.46
C SER A 244 -7.09 25.90 20.71
N GLY A 245 -6.27 26.71 21.37
CA GLY A 245 -6.57 27.32 22.66
C GLY A 245 -6.34 26.38 23.84
N PRO A 246 -6.32 26.90 25.08
CA PRO A 246 -6.10 26.10 26.27
C PRO A 246 -7.29 25.18 26.56
N ILE A 247 -7.04 24.05 27.21
CA ILE A 247 -8.10 23.15 27.71
C ILE A 247 -8.97 23.92 28.72
N PRO A 248 -10.31 23.97 28.56
CA PRO A 248 -11.20 24.66 29.48
C PRO A 248 -11.03 24.19 30.93
N ARG A 249 -11.16 25.11 31.88
CA ARG A 249 -10.87 24.83 33.30
C ARG A 249 -11.67 23.65 33.86
N GLN A 250 -12.95 23.55 33.50
CA GLN A 250 -13.83 22.45 33.90
C GLN A 250 -13.46 21.06 33.34
N LEU A 251 -12.49 20.96 32.43
CA LEU A 251 -11.98 19.68 31.90
C LEU A 251 -10.55 19.36 32.34
N GLN A 252 -9.88 20.29 33.03
CA GLN A 252 -8.51 20.09 33.48
C GLN A 252 -8.45 19.07 34.63
N ASN A 253 -7.33 18.34 34.72
CA ASN A 253 -7.12 17.40 35.80
C ASN A 253 -6.92 18.13 37.14
N LYS A 254 -7.86 17.92 38.06
CA LYS A 254 -7.85 18.48 39.43
C LYS A 254 -6.61 18.07 40.24
N HIS A 255 -5.98 16.93 39.94
CA HIS A 255 -4.82 16.43 40.69
C HIS A 255 -3.54 17.27 40.49
N TYR A 256 -3.54 18.24 39.56
CA TYR A 256 -2.40 19.10 39.24
C TYR A 256 -2.64 20.58 39.56
N ASP A 257 -3.61 20.90 40.42
CA ASP A 257 -3.81 22.27 40.91
C ASP A 257 -2.64 22.68 41.82
N GLY A 258 -1.64 23.35 41.25
CA GLY A 258 -0.55 23.97 42.02
C GLY A 258 -1.07 24.98 43.05
N ALA A 259 -0.23 25.30 44.03
CA ALA A 259 -0.57 26.23 45.12
C ALA A 259 -1.10 27.58 44.60
N ASP A 260 -0.55 28.03 43.46
CA ASP A 260 -0.78 29.33 42.83
C ASP A 260 -2.02 29.39 41.91
N ASN A 261 -2.76 28.29 41.72
CA ASN A 261 -3.98 28.33 40.91
C ASN A 261 -5.14 28.99 41.70
N PRO A 262 -5.66 30.16 41.28
CA PRO A 262 -6.71 30.86 42.01
C PRO A 262 -8.08 30.19 41.90
N ASN A 263 -8.31 29.36 40.87
CA ASN A 263 -9.58 28.67 40.62
C ASN A 263 -9.44 27.16 40.87
N LYS A 264 -9.32 26.75 42.14
CA LYS A 264 -9.18 25.34 42.54
C LYS A 264 -10.51 24.59 42.47
N GLY A 265 -10.50 23.34 42.02
CA GLY A 265 -11.71 22.50 41.97
C GLY A 265 -11.95 21.85 40.61
N GLN A 266 -12.86 20.88 40.57
CA GLN A 266 -13.08 20.09 39.35
C GLN A 266 -13.91 20.85 38.31
N PHE A 267 -14.86 21.70 38.74
CA PHE A 267 -15.88 22.44 37.93
C PHE A 267 -16.62 21.63 36.85
N TYR A 268 -16.26 20.36 36.68
CA TYR A 268 -16.77 19.38 35.77
C TYR A 268 -18.12 18.88 36.24
N LEU A 269 -19.12 19.01 35.39
CA LEU A 269 -20.42 18.39 35.54
C LEU A 269 -20.33 16.95 35.03
N TYR A 270 -20.45 15.98 35.94
CA TYR A 270 -20.36 14.57 35.60
C TYR A 270 -21.65 14.09 34.90
N PRO A 271 -21.64 13.75 33.59
CA PRO A 271 -22.86 13.57 32.80
C PRO A 271 -23.80 12.48 33.33
N HIS A 272 -23.27 11.41 33.92
CA HIS A 272 -24.07 10.30 34.44
C HIS A 272 -25.04 10.68 35.56
N MET A 273 -24.83 11.83 36.23
CA MET A 273 -25.72 12.35 37.28
C MET A 273 -26.89 13.18 36.73
N TYR A 274 -26.95 13.41 35.42
CA TYR A 274 -27.99 14.19 34.76
C TYR A 274 -28.94 13.28 33.97
N GLU A 275 -30.14 13.79 33.69
CA GLU A 275 -31.13 13.09 32.87
C GLU A 275 -30.52 12.68 31.52
N ASN A 276 -30.86 11.47 31.05
CA ASN A 276 -30.32 10.88 29.82
C ASN A 276 -28.78 10.75 29.80
N HIS A 277 -28.13 10.85 30.96
CA HIS A 277 -26.68 10.87 31.11
C HIS A 277 -25.98 11.97 30.30
N TRP A 278 -26.64 13.12 30.13
CA TRP A 278 -26.12 14.24 29.35
C TRP A 278 -26.35 15.57 30.06
N VAL A 279 -25.37 16.48 29.98
CA VAL A 279 -25.44 17.83 30.54
C VAL A 279 -24.88 18.84 29.54
N TYR A 280 -25.48 20.02 29.47
CA TYR A 280 -24.92 21.12 28.70
C TYR A 280 -23.70 21.68 29.46
N GLN A 281 -22.52 21.50 28.89
CA GLN A 281 -21.25 21.99 29.39
C GLN A 281 -20.34 22.29 28.19
N GLN A 282 -19.53 23.35 28.28
CA GLN A 282 -18.52 23.62 27.26
C GLN A 282 -17.39 22.59 27.35
N TYR A 283 -17.13 21.91 26.23
CA TYR A 283 -16.01 20.96 26.10
C TYR A 283 -14.87 21.49 25.21
N LEU A 284 -15.19 22.24 24.15
CA LEU A 284 -14.20 22.86 23.27
C LEU A 284 -13.56 24.11 23.92
N PRO A 285 -12.28 24.40 23.66
CA PRO A 285 -11.64 25.65 24.04
C PRO A 285 -12.40 26.89 23.56
N ASP A 286 -12.26 28.02 24.26
CA ASP A 286 -12.95 29.27 23.91
C ASP A 286 -12.69 29.72 22.48
N ALA A 287 -11.46 29.53 21.99
CA ALA A 287 -11.03 29.91 20.65
C ALA A 287 -11.79 29.17 19.53
N ILE A 288 -12.30 27.98 19.82
CA ILE A 288 -12.97 27.10 18.84
C ILE A 288 -14.30 26.56 19.37
N LYS A 289 -14.93 27.26 20.32
CA LYS A 289 -16.14 26.79 21.03
C LYS A 289 -17.35 26.48 20.13
N ASN A 290 -17.35 27.03 18.92
CA ASN A 290 -18.39 26.86 17.89
C ASN A 290 -17.95 25.93 16.74
N ALA A 291 -16.76 25.33 16.80
CA ALA A 291 -16.31 24.41 15.76
C ALA A 291 -17.18 23.16 15.72
N HIS A 292 -17.44 22.67 14.50
CA HIS A 292 -18.21 21.46 14.25
C HIS A 292 -17.43 20.59 13.27
N TYR A 293 -16.99 19.42 13.73
CA TYR A 293 -16.13 18.53 12.94
C TYR A 293 -16.88 17.29 12.44
N TYR A 294 -17.76 16.73 13.26
CA TYR A 294 -18.45 15.48 12.95
C TYR A 294 -19.87 15.75 12.46
N GLU A 295 -20.11 15.42 11.19
CA GLU A 295 -21.44 15.45 10.57
C GLU A 295 -21.93 14.03 10.33
N PHE A 296 -23.15 13.73 10.77
CA PHE A 296 -23.78 12.42 10.55
C PHE A 296 -24.02 12.20 9.05
N SER A 297 -23.50 11.10 8.51
CA SER A 297 -23.78 10.71 7.13
C SER A 297 -25.20 10.16 6.95
N ASP A 298 -25.70 10.16 5.71
CA ASP A 298 -27.04 9.67 5.37
C ASP A 298 -27.08 8.14 5.23
N ASN A 299 -26.88 7.45 6.36
CA ASN A 299 -27.03 6.01 6.45
C ASN A 299 -27.80 5.61 7.72
N LYS A 300 -28.35 4.40 7.72
CA LYS A 300 -29.23 3.92 8.80
C LYS A 300 -28.61 4.04 10.20
N MET A 301 -27.34 3.70 10.37
CA MET A 301 -26.69 3.67 11.68
C MET A 301 -26.45 5.09 12.21
N GLU A 302 -25.91 5.97 11.38
CA GLU A 302 -25.65 7.35 11.75
C GLU A 302 -26.94 8.15 11.92
N GLN A 303 -27.96 7.94 11.09
CA GLN A 303 -29.27 8.58 11.26
C GLN A 303 -29.99 8.12 12.53
N ALA A 304 -29.85 6.85 12.94
CA ALA A 304 -30.36 6.39 14.23
C ALA A 304 -29.68 7.10 15.41
N ALA A 305 -28.35 7.27 15.35
CA ALA A 305 -27.60 8.02 16.35
C ALA A 305 -27.98 9.50 16.37
N LYS A 306 -28.16 10.12 15.19
CA LYS A 306 -28.63 11.50 15.04
C LYS A 306 -30.00 11.68 15.69
N ALA A 307 -30.97 10.83 15.36
CA ALA A 307 -32.33 10.91 15.90
C ALA A 307 -32.36 10.79 17.44
N TYR A 308 -31.52 9.90 18.01
CA TYR A 308 -31.36 9.77 19.46
C TYR A 308 -30.84 11.07 20.09
N TRP A 309 -29.76 11.64 19.54
CA TRP A 309 -29.15 12.84 20.10
C TRP A 309 -29.97 14.11 19.87
N ASP A 310 -30.65 14.23 18.74
CA ASP A 310 -31.59 15.33 18.46
C ASP A 310 -32.72 15.34 19.49
N LYS A 311 -33.27 14.18 19.85
CA LYS A 311 -34.31 14.07 20.88
C LYS A 311 -33.84 14.52 22.26
N ILE A 312 -32.57 14.32 22.59
CA ILE A 312 -31.99 14.70 23.89
C ILE A 312 -31.61 16.17 23.89
N LYS A 313 -30.93 16.64 22.83
CA LYS A 313 -30.34 17.98 22.77
C LYS A 313 -31.33 19.06 22.35
N ASN A 314 -32.33 18.76 21.51
CA ASN A 314 -33.34 19.74 21.05
C ASN A 314 -34.52 19.93 22.04
N LYS A 315 -34.52 19.25 23.19
CA LYS A 315 -35.48 19.47 24.28
C LYS A 315 -35.14 20.69 25.16
N LYS A 316 -34.05 21.39 24.86
CA LYS A 316 -33.61 22.63 25.48
C LYS A 316 -33.35 23.67 24.40
#